data_AF-A0A7X8L6M2-F1
#
_entry.id   AF-A0A7X8L6M2-F1
#
_cell.length_a   1.000
_cell.length_b   1.000
_cell.length_c   1.000
_cell.angle_alpha   90.00
_cell.angle_beta   90.00
_cell.angle_gamma   90.00
#
_symmetry.space_group_name_H-M   'P 1'
#
loop_
_entity.id
_entity.type
_entity.pdbx_description
1 polymer ?
#
loop_
_entity_poly.entity_id
_entity_poly.type
_entity_poly.pdbx_seq_one_letter_code
_entity_poly.pdbx_strand_id
1 'polypeptide(L)'
;MAELILKNRLLEATTLAFPELLDYLQARKKMAEKGNYSLVVIVEASWLISHNWHKGNKDNYRTAAAKGNSAGRNHEVGRKIVEMCRHYGIEVIEQRPLRKCWKGSGGKITHKELNSILIKRNMQPFKRSNQEVRDSVLISLLHGGIL
;
A
#
# COMPACT_ATOMS: atom_id res chain seq x y z
N MET A 1 3.77 4.95 -2.43
CA MET A 1 4.21 3.55 -2.33
C MET A 1 5.17 3.39 -1.16
N ALA A 2 5.43 2.14 -0.78
CA ALA A 2 6.61 1.76 0.00
C ALA A 2 7.41 0.72 -0.79
N GLU A 3 8.72 0.85 -0.79
CA GLU A 3 9.63 -0.11 -1.41
C GLU A 3 10.49 -0.76 -0.34
N LEU A 4 10.53 -2.09 -0.34
CA LEU A 4 11.34 -2.90 0.56
C LEU A 4 12.39 -3.66 -0.26
N ILE A 5 13.67 -3.41 0.03
CA ILE A 5 14.79 -4.18 -0.50
C ILE A 5 15.22 -5.18 0.57
N LEU A 6 14.97 -6.46 0.32
CA LEU A 6 15.16 -7.52 1.33
C LEU A 6 16.64 -7.72 1.72
N LYS A 7 17.55 -7.64 0.75
CA LYS A 7 18.98 -7.94 0.94
C LYS A 7 19.62 -7.13 2.07
N ASN A 8 19.25 -5.87 2.20
CA ASN A 8 19.78 -4.93 3.20
C ASN A 8 18.70 -4.42 4.17
N ARG A 9 17.47 -4.97 4.10
CA ARG A 9 16.29 -4.47 4.84
C ARG A 9 16.09 -2.96 4.71
N LEU A 10 16.40 -2.40 3.53
CA LEU A 10 16.15 -0.99 3.25
C LEU A 10 14.66 -0.81 2.92
N LEU A 11 14.02 0.11 3.61
CA LEU A 11 12.63 0.46 3.40
C LEU A 11 12.53 1.95 3.12
N GLU A 12 11.99 2.28 1.95
CA GLU A 12 11.73 3.66 1.55
C GLU A 12 10.24 3.83 1.30
N ALA A 13 9.73 5.03 1.57
CA ALA A 13 8.34 5.35 1.29
C ALA A 13 8.23 6.76 0.73
N THR A 14 7.50 6.89 -0.37
CA THR A 14 7.26 8.17 -1.03
C THR A 14 5.86 8.19 -1.65
N THR A 15 5.35 9.37 -1.92
CA THR A 15 4.09 9.57 -2.64
C THR A 15 4.43 10.04 -4.04
N LEU A 16 4.01 9.28 -5.04
CA LEU A 16 4.15 9.64 -6.46
C LEU A 16 2.76 9.85 -7.06
N ALA A 17 2.67 10.77 -8.02
CA ALA A 17 1.53 10.82 -8.92
C ALA A 17 1.46 9.53 -9.75
N PHE A 18 0.29 9.25 -10.31
CA PHE A 18 0.08 8.06 -11.11
C PHE A 18 1.09 7.89 -12.28
N PRO A 19 1.35 8.89 -13.14
CA PRO A 19 2.33 8.73 -14.22
C PRO A 19 3.75 8.46 -13.69
N GLU A 20 4.17 9.19 -12.65
CA GLU A 20 5.48 9.02 -12.01
C GLU A 20 5.64 7.62 -11.40
N LEU A 21 4.57 7.04 -10.85
CA LEU A 21 4.55 5.66 -10.41
C LEU A 21 4.78 4.68 -11.57
N LEU A 22 4.15 4.89 -12.73
CA LEU A 22 4.35 4.02 -13.89
C LEU A 22 5.79 4.08 -14.42
N ASP A 23 6.35 5.28 -14.50
CA ASP A 23 7.75 5.48 -14.91
C ASP A 23 8.71 4.81 -13.92
N TYR A 24 8.46 4.99 -12.63
CA TYR A 24 9.22 4.34 -11.57
C TYR A 24 9.17 2.80 -11.67
N LEU A 25 7.99 2.21 -11.86
CA LEU A 25 7.83 0.76 -11.98
C LEU A 25 8.60 0.19 -13.18
N GLN A 26 8.54 0.86 -14.34
CA GLN A 26 9.31 0.45 -15.51
C GLN A 26 10.82 0.56 -15.28
N ALA A 27 11.28 1.63 -14.60
CA ALA A 27 12.69 1.78 -14.25
C ALA A 27 13.15 0.65 -13.31
N ARG A 28 12.38 0.33 -12.26
CA ARG A 28 12.68 -0.78 -11.35
C ARG A 28 12.66 -2.14 -12.04
N LYS A 29 11.74 -2.37 -12.99
CA LYS A 29 11.73 -3.58 -13.81
C LYS A 29 13.02 -3.74 -14.61
N LYS A 30 13.45 -2.69 -15.32
CA LYS A 30 14.71 -2.71 -16.09
C LYS A 30 15.93 -2.97 -15.19
N MET A 31 15.92 -2.43 -13.97
CA MET A 31 16.99 -2.69 -13.00
C MET A 31 16.95 -4.14 -12.49
N ALA A 32 15.77 -4.71 -12.24
CA ALA A 32 15.57 -6.09 -11.81
C ALA A 32 16.09 -7.08 -12.86
N GLU A 33 15.76 -6.86 -14.13
CA GLU A 33 16.24 -7.64 -15.28
C GLU A 33 17.78 -7.59 -15.39
N LYS A 34 18.39 -6.41 -15.24
CA LYS A 34 19.85 -6.24 -15.30
C LYS A 34 20.59 -6.79 -14.08
N GLY A 35 19.99 -6.64 -12.89
CA GLY A 35 20.60 -6.98 -11.61
C GLY A 35 20.34 -8.41 -11.15
N ASN A 36 19.60 -9.20 -11.93
CA ASN A 36 19.21 -10.57 -11.62
C ASN A 36 18.51 -10.70 -10.25
N TYR A 37 17.55 -9.81 -9.99
CA TYR A 37 16.67 -9.89 -8.82
C TYR A 37 15.20 -9.80 -9.24
N SER A 38 14.29 -10.32 -8.41
CA SER A 38 12.86 -10.26 -8.67
C SER A 38 12.24 -8.95 -8.19
N LEU A 39 11.28 -8.43 -8.95
CA LEU A 39 10.43 -7.31 -8.57
C LEU A 39 9.00 -7.81 -8.45
N VAL A 40 8.42 -7.64 -7.25
CA VAL A 40 7.01 -7.94 -6.98
C VAL A 40 6.33 -6.66 -6.52
N VAL A 41 5.22 -6.31 -7.17
CA VAL A 41 4.38 -5.17 -6.80
C VAL A 41 3.18 -5.68 -6.02
N ILE A 42 2.89 -5.06 -4.88
CA ILE A 42 1.73 -5.43 -4.06
C ILE A 42 0.79 -4.24 -4.03
N VAL A 43 -0.46 -4.47 -4.40
CA VAL A 43 -1.51 -3.44 -4.42
C VAL A 43 -2.59 -3.82 -3.44
N GLU A 44 -2.95 -2.90 -2.53
CA GLU A 44 -4.12 -3.12 -1.67
C GLU A 44 -5.40 -3.12 -2.52
N ALA A 45 -6.08 -4.25 -2.54
CA ALA A 45 -7.25 -4.54 -3.35
C ALA A 45 -8.53 -4.49 -2.50
N SER A 46 -8.90 -3.30 -2.03
CA SER A 46 -10.12 -3.08 -1.23
C SER A 46 -11.41 -3.40 -1.99
N TRP A 47 -11.37 -3.43 -3.33
CA TRP A 47 -12.49 -3.86 -4.17
C TRP A 47 -12.83 -5.34 -4.05
N LEU A 48 -11.95 -6.16 -3.47
CA LEU A 48 -12.19 -7.59 -3.24
C LEU A 48 -13.06 -7.86 -2.00
N ILE A 49 -13.40 -6.83 -1.21
CA ILE A 49 -14.26 -6.95 -0.04
C ILE A 49 -15.69 -6.55 -0.43
N SER A 50 -16.68 -7.36 -0.05
CA SER A 50 -18.08 -6.96 -0.08
C SER A 50 -18.30 -5.84 0.93
N HIS A 51 -18.48 -4.60 0.47
CA HIS A 51 -18.78 -3.50 1.37
C HIS A 51 -20.22 -3.62 1.90
N ASN A 52 -20.35 -3.82 3.21
CA ASN A 52 -21.58 -3.46 3.91
C ASN A 52 -21.70 -1.93 3.88
N TRP A 53 -22.49 -1.42 2.94
CA TRP A 53 -22.73 0.01 2.76
C TRP A 53 -23.70 0.53 3.84
N HIS A 54 -23.32 0.36 5.11
CA HIS A 54 -24.14 0.85 6.20
C HIS A 54 -24.06 2.38 6.24
N LYS A 55 -25.19 3.04 6.00
CA LYS A 55 -25.41 4.42 6.46
C LYS A 55 -25.10 4.44 7.96
N GLY A 56 -24.02 5.10 8.36
CA GLY A 56 -23.91 5.50 9.76
C GLY A 56 -25.12 6.37 10.07
N ASN A 57 -25.77 6.20 11.22
CA ASN A 57 -26.96 6.96 11.65
C ASN A 57 -26.77 8.51 11.65
N LYS A 58 -25.57 9.01 11.36
CA LYS A 58 -25.19 10.43 11.28
C LYS A 58 -24.71 10.88 9.89
N ASP A 59 -24.58 10.00 8.90
CA ASP A 59 -24.13 10.38 7.56
C ASP A 59 -25.33 10.86 6.72
N ASN A 60 -25.30 12.12 6.29
CA ASN A 60 -26.26 12.61 5.30
C ASN A 60 -25.93 12.05 3.90
N TYR A 61 -26.92 12.11 2.99
CA TYR A 61 -26.78 11.56 1.63
C TYR A 61 -25.57 12.11 0.86
N ARG A 62 -25.22 13.40 1.06
CA ARG A 62 -24.07 14.04 0.40
C ARG A 62 -22.76 13.43 0.87
N THR A 63 -22.59 13.24 2.17
CA THR A 63 -21.40 12.63 2.77
C THR A 63 -21.24 11.17 2.33
N ALA A 64 -22.34 10.41 2.29
CA ALA A 64 -22.31 9.03 1.81
C ALA A 64 -21.91 8.94 0.32
N ALA A 65 -22.48 9.80 -0.54
CA ALA A 65 -22.11 9.87 -1.95
C ALA A 65 -20.65 10.27 -2.16
N ALA A 66 -20.15 11.26 -1.41
CA ALA A 66 -18.75 11.71 -1.50
C ALA A 66 -17.77 10.60 -1.08
N LYS A 67 -18.07 9.87 0.00
CA LYS A 67 -17.29 8.69 0.43
C LYS A 67 -17.28 7.61 -0.66
N GLY A 68 -18.44 7.33 -1.25
CA GLY A 68 -18.57 6.36 -2.34
C GLY A 68 -17.76 6.73 -3.57
N ASN A 69 -17.84 7.98 -4.02
CA ASN A 69 -17.06 8.48 -5.15
C ASN A 69 -15.55 8.41 -4.87
N SER A 70 -15.13 8.79 -3.67
CA SER A 70 -13.72 8.70 -3.26
C SER A 70 -13.21 7.26 -3.27
N ALA A 71 -13.98 6.32 -2.71
CA ALA A 71 -13.66 4.89 -2.73
C ALA A 71 -13.62 4.33 -4.16
N GLY A 72 -14.59 4.70 -5.00
CA GLY A 72 -14.65 4.30 -6.40
C GLY A 72 -13.42 4.74 -7.19
N ARG A 73 -13.02 6.01 -7.08
CA ARG A 73 -11.81 6.54 -7.73
C ARG A 73 -10.54 5.84 -7.24
N ASN A 74 -10.43 5.58 -5.94
CA ASN A 74 -9.30 4.83 -5.38
C ASN A 74 -9.25 3.41 -5.97
N HIS A 75 -10.38 2.69 -5.99
CA HIS A 75 -10.46 1.36 -6.57
C HIS A 75 -10.10 1.35 -8.07
N GLU A 76 -10.50 2.37 -8.83
CA GLU A 76 -10.12 2.50 -10.23
C GLU A 76 -8.60 2.68 -10.40
N VAL A 77 -7.98 3.57 -9.60
CA VAL A 77 -6.52 3.77 -9.63
C VAL A 77 -5.79 2.47 -9.29
N GLY A 78 -6.20 1.77 -8.23
CA GLY A 78 -5.60 0.48 -7.86
C GLY A 78 -5.71 -0.57 -8.97
N ARG A 79 -6.88 -0.71 -9.60
CA ARG A 79 -7.06 -1.62 -10.74
C ARG A 79 -6.19 -1.23 -11.94
N LYS A 80 -6.05 0.06 -12.25
CA LYS A 80 -5.15 0.54 -13.31
C LYS A 80 -3.69 0.24 -13.00
N ILE A 81 -3.25 0.36 -11.75
CA ILE A 81 -1.88 -0.05 -11.37
C ILE A 81 -1.68 -1.54 -11.66
N VAL A 82 -2.62 -2.39 -11.25
CA VAL A 82 -2.56 -3.85 -11.50
C VAL A 82 -2.53 -4.16 -12.99
N GLU A 83 -3.40 -3.51 -13.78
CA GLU A 83 -3.44 -3.64 -15.23
C GLU A 83 -2.10 -3.28 -15.87
N MET A 84 -1.52 -2.14 -15.50
CA MET A 84 -0.23 -1.70 -16.02
C MET A 84 0.92 -2.63 -15.59
N CYS A 85 0.93 -3.12 -14.35
CA CYS A 85 1.93 -4.12 -13.92
C CYS A 85 1.86 -5.38 -14.79
N ARG A 86 0.66 -5.92 -15.03
CA ARG A 86 0.45 -7.08 -15.91
C ARG A 86 0.90 -6.79 -17.34
N HIS A 87 0.55 -5.63 -17.89
CA HIS A 87 0.99 -5.20 -19.22
C HIS A 87 2.51 -5.11 -19.33
N TYR A 88 3.18 -4.60 -18.29
CA TYR A 88 4.64 -4.52 -18.24
C TYR A 88 5.31 -5.86 -17.97
N GLY A 89 4.57 -6.93 -17.65
CA GLY A 89 5.14 -8.21 -17.23
C GLY A 89 5.82 -8.14 -15.86
N ILE A 90 5.33 -7.28 -14.97
CA ILE A 90 5.75 -7.19 -13.57
C ILE A 90 4.82 -8.08 -12.74
N GLU A 91 5.39 -8.93 -11.88
CA GLU A 91 4.61 -9.74 -10.95
C GLU A 91 3.82 -8.82 -10.01
N VAL A 92 2.51 -9.03 -9.92
CA VAL A 92 1.63 -8.21 -9.10
C VAL A 92 0.70 -9.05 -8.23
N ILE A 93 0.62 -8.69 -6.95
CA ILE A 93 -0.23 -9.33 -5.96
C ILE A 93 -1.32 -8.36 -5.52
N GLU A 94 -2.57 -8.77 -5.69
CA GLU A 94 -3.74 -8.06 -5.16
C GLU A 94 -3.96 -8.48 -3.69
N GLN A 95 -3.50 -7.64 -2.75
CA GLN A 95 -3.59 -7.89 -1.32
C GLN A 95 -4.91 -7.36 -0.75
N ARG A 96 -5.72 -8.21 -0.11
CA ARG A 96 -6.89 -7.73 0.63
C ARG A 96 -6.47 -6.81 1.79
N PRO A 97 -7.24 -5.76 2.11
CA PRO A 97 -6.97 -4.90 3.25
C PRO A 97 -6.67 -5.68 4.53
N LEU A 98 -5.62 -5.27 5.24
CA LEU A 98 -5.22 -5.91 6.48
C LEU A 98 -6.30 -5.72 7.56
N ARG A 99 -6.41 -6.71 8.47
CA ARG A 99 -7.36 -6.63 9.59
C ARG A 99 -7.01 -5.43 10.48
N LYS A 100 -8.02 -4.64 10.82
CA LYS A 100 -7.87 -3.51 11.75
C LYS A 100 -7.80 -4.02 13.18
N CYS A 101 -6.60 -4.08 13.75
CA CYS A 101 -6.33 -4.63 15.08
C CYS A 101 -5.40 -3.75 15.95
N TRP A 102 -5.14 -2.51 15.52
CA TRP A 102 -4.15 -1.64 16.13
C TRP A 102 -4.77 -0.57 17.03
N LYS A 103 -3.94 0.15 17.79
CA LYS A 103 -4.41 1.10 18.82
C LYS A 103 -4.94 2.44 18.27
N GLY A 104 -4.74 2.74 17.00
CA GLY A 104 -5.21 3.99 16.40
C GLY A 104 -6.72 4.00 16.11
N SER A 105 -7.23 5.18 15.77
CA SER A 105 -8.67 5.37 15.48
C SER A 105 -9.17 4.39 14.41
N GLY A 106 -10.26 3.68 14.74
CA GLY A 106 -10.85 2.65 13.88
C GLY A 106 -9.99 1.39 13.72
N GLY A 107 -9.07 1.10 14.64
CA GLY A 107 -8.19 -0.08 14.60
C GLY A 107 -6.97 0.08 13.69
N LYS A 108 -6.62 1.32 13.31
CA LYS A 108 -5.53 1.66 12.39
C LYS A 108 -4.17 1.70 13.10
N ILE A 109 -3.11 1.28 12.42
CA ILE A 109 -1.76 1.35 12.99
C ILE A 109 -1.34 2.81 13.22
N THR A 110 -0.74 3.08 14.38
CA THR A 110 -0.18 4.39 14.71
C THR A 110 1.27 4.53 14.22
N HIS A 111 1.74 5.77 14.09
CA HIS A 111 3.14 6.05 13.77
C HIS A 111 4.12 5.43 14.79
N LYS A 112 3.77 5.49 16.08
CA LYS A 112 4.57 4.92 17.17
C LYS A 112 4.65 3.39 17.07
N GLU A 113 3.53 2.73 16.81
CA GLU A 113 3.49 1.27 16.61
C GLU A 113 4.33 0.85 15.42
N LEU A 114 4.18 1.52 14.27
CA LEU A 114 4.98 1.20 13.08
C LEU A 114 6.48 1.33 13.35
N ASN A 115 6.92 2.46 13.93
CA ASN A 115 8.33 2.65 14.24
C ASN A 115 8.84 1.63 15.27
N SER A 116 8.03 1.22 16.24
CA SER A 116 8.40 0.16 17.18
C SER A 116 8.64 -1.18 16.46
N ILE A 117 7.80 -1.53 15.48
CA ILE A 117 8.00 -2.70 14.63
C ILE A 117 9.31 -2.59 13.86
N LEU A 118 9.55 -1.47 13.17
CA LEU A 118 10.77 -1.26 12.36
C LEU A 118 12.04 -1.38 13.21
N ILE A 119 12.06 -0.73 14.38
CA ILE A 119 13.20 -0.78 15.31
C ILE A 119 13.45 -2.22 15.77
N LYS A 120 12.40 -2.96 16.17
CA LYS A 120 12.53 -4.37 16.58
C LYS A 120 13.04 -5.29 15.48
N ARG A 121 12.89 -4.90 14.21
CA ARG A 121 13.37 -5.66 13.04
C ARG A 121 14.72 -5.14 12.51
N ASN A 122 15.40 -4.26 13.25
CA ASN A 122 16.65 -3.59 12.88
C ASN A 122 16.56 -2.78 11.58
N MET A 123 15.44 -2.07 11.41
CA MET A 123 15.17 -1.21 10.26
C MET A 123 15.07 0.26 10.68
N GLN A 124 15.34 1.17 9.75
CA GLN A 124 15.29 2.60 10.02
C GLN A 124 13.85 3.06 10.32
N PRO A 125 13.60 3.75 11.44
CA PRO A 125 12.28 4.31 11.72
C PRO A 125 12.01 5.54 10.87
N PHE A 126 10.74 5.80 10.58
CA PHE A 126 10.34 7.02 9.87
C PHE A 126 10.28 8.22 10.81
N LYS A 127 10.71 9.39 10.33
CA LYS A 127 10.52 10.67 11.05
C LYS A 127 9.06 11.11 11.09
N ARG A 128 8.32 10.87 9.99
CA ARG A 128 6.91 11.19 9.81
C ARG A 128 6.27 10.14 8.91
N SER A 129 4.97 9.89 9.09
CA SER A 129 4.20 9.00 8.22
C SER A 129 2.72 9.41 8.23
N ASN A 130 2.08 9.40 7.07
CA ASN A 130 0.61 9.47 6.97
C ASN A 130 0.02 8.03 6.99
N GLN A 131 -1.30 7.90 6.92
CA GLN A 131 -1.95 6.57 6.96
C GLN A 131 -1.58 5.71 5.75
N GLU A 132 -1.60 6.28 4.55
CA GLU A 132 -1.33 5.56 3.29
C GLU A 132 0.09 4.98 3.25
N VAL A 133 1.08 5.75 3.74
CA VAL A 133 2.45 5.29 3.91
C VAL A 133 2.52 4.13 4.90
N ARG A 134 1.84 4.23 6.05
CA ARG A 134 1.85 3.16 7.05
C ARG A 134 1.24 1.86 6.51
N ASP A 135 0.13 1.95 5.78
CA ASP A 135 -0.54 0.79 5.21
C ASP A 135 0.32 0.16 4.10
N SER A 136 0.92 0.98 3.23
CA SER A 136 1.87 0.50 2.20
C SER A 136 3.05 -0.24 2.82
N VAL A 137 3.66 0.34 3.87
CA VAL A 137 4.79 -0.27 4.58
C VAL A 137 4.39 -1.60 5.21
N LEU A 138 3.25 -1.67 5.90
CA LEU A 138 2.81 -2.90 6.54
C LEU A 138 2.63 -4.04 5.54
N ILE A 139 2.04 -3.74 4.38
CA ILE A 139 1.86 -4.71 3.30
C ILE A 139 3.24 -5.18 2.78
N SER A 140 4.18 -4.27 2.55
CA SER A 140 5.53 -4.62 2.10
C SER A 140 6.27 -5.50 3.12
N LEU A 141 6.16 -5.19 4.42
CA LEU A 141 6.80 -6.01 5.47
C LEU A 141 6.19 -7.41 5.58
N LEU A 142 4.87 -7.54 5.43
CA LEU A 142 4.17 -8.83 5.45
C LEU A 142 4.65 -9.74 4.31
N HIS A 143 4.60 -9.24 3.08
CA HIS A 143 5.03 -10.00 1.90
C HIS A 143 6.54 -10.23 1.86
N GLY A 144 7.32 -9.33 2.48
CA GLY A 144 8.75 -9.51 2.66
C GLY A 144 9.15 -10.54 3.72
N GLY A 145 8.20 -11.17 4.43
CA GLY A 145 8.48 -12.11 5.52
C GLY A 145 9.09 -11.44 6.76
N ILE A 146 8.94 -10.12 6.89
CA ILE A 146 9.43 -9.34 8.03
C ILE A 146 8.35 -9.19 9.10
N LEU A 147 7.06 -9.36 8.81
CA LEU A 147 6.01 -9.44 9.83
C LEU A 147 5.58 -10.88 10.05
#